data_AF-A0A933YGK0-F1
#
_entry.id   AF-A0A933YGK0-F1
#
_cell.length_a   1.000
_cell.length_b   1.000
_cell.length_c   1.000
_cell.angle_alpha   90.00
_cell.angle_beta   90.00
_cell.angle_gamma   90.00
#
_symmetry.space_group_name_H-M   'P 1'
#
loop_
_entity.id
_entity.type
_entity.pdbx_description
1 polymer ?
#
loop_
_entity_poly.entity_id
_entity_poly.type
_entity_poly.pdbx_seq_one_letter_code
_entity_poly.pdbx_strand_id
1 'polypeptide(L)'
;VAWSCIIYSVMEFSDASSLPYWLRPVLDGLLALNIDLALDAVAIRFGFWDWGQGLKLQYFGVPYANFWAWFWVVFSFSLGYRILARKADWVGRWLSSPLAFLIGLFGVLGTNAFITFVVPASIRSGLIFVTLAGALGVILLQRPHFYEQPVHPLAFWIPFLTHAYVLVAGIISGVIFEPIFLLIVGLLMLGIAFYLHSGTVKEILAKVK
;
A
#
# COMPACT_ATOMS: atom_id res chain seq x y z
N VAL A 1 -9.55 -11.01 1.99
CA VAL A 1 -10.39 -10.36 0.96
C VAL A 1 -10.02 -8.88 0.79
N ALA A 2 -10.10 -8.04 1.82
CA ALA A 2 -9.80 -6.59 1.71
C ALA A 2 -8.41 -6.26 1.13
N TRP A 3 -7.35 -6.90 1.63
CA TRP A 3 -5.98 -6.69 1.14
C TRP A 3 -5.75 -7.14 -0.31
N SER A 4 -6.45 -8.18 -0.77
CA SER A 4 -6.39 -8.59 -2.18
C SER A 4 -6.99 -7.53 -3.10
N CYS A 5 -8.05 -6.85 -2.67
CA CYS A 5 -8.62 -5.71 -3.40
C CYS A 5 -7.66 -4.52 -3.45
N ILE A 6 -6.92 -4.26 -2.36
CA ILE A 6 -5.88 -3.22 -2.32
C ILE A 6 -4.77 -3.55 -3.32
N ILE A 7 -4.22 -4.76 -3.27
CA ILE A 7 -3.15 -5.20 -4.18
C ILE A 7 -3.59 -5.06 -5.64
N TYR A 8 -4.80 -5.55 -5.96
CA TYR A 8 -5.35 -5.42 -7.30
C TYR A 8 -5.51 -3.94 -7.72
N SER A 9 -6.10 -3.12 -6.85
CA SER A 9 -6.32 -1.69 -7.08
C SER A 9 -5.03 -0.92 -7.35
N VAL A 10 -3.97 -1.14 -6.56
CA VAL A 10 -2.69 -0.45 -6.75
C VAL A 10 -1.98 -0.89 -8.03
N MET A 11 -2.08 -2.18 -8.39
CA MET A 11 -1.50 -2.72 -9.63
C MET A 11 -2.19 -2.14 -10.87
N GLU A 12 -3.51 -2.07 -10.87
CA GLU A 12 -4.29 -1.42 -11.94
C GLU A 12 -3.89 0.05 -12.09
N PHE A 13 -3.73 0.77 -10.97
CA PHE A 13 -3.32 2.18 -10.99
C PHE A 13 -1.89 2.36 -11.53
N SER A 14 -0.92 1.56 -11.07
CA SER A 14 0.46 1.67 -11.55
C SER A 14 0.62 1.22 -13.00
N ASP A 15 -0.25 0.33 -13.50
CA ASP A 15 -0.23 -0.11 -14.89
C ASP A 15 -0.62 0.98 -15.88
N ALA A 16 -1.46 1.91 -15.45
CA ALA A 16 -1.83 3.12 -16.17
C ALA A 16 -0.84 4.28 -15.98
N SER A 17 0.35 4.02 -15.44
CA SER A 17 1.42 5.02 -15.31
C SER A 17 2.48 4.87 -16.39
N SER A 18 3.19 5.96 -16.65
CA SER A 18 4.37 6.01 -17.52
C SER A 18 5.62 5.36 -16.90
N LEU A 19 5.52 4.74 -15.71
CA LEU A 19 6.66 4.10 -15.06
C LEU A 19 7.18 2.92 -15.90
N PRO A 20 8.52 2.74 -15.95
CA PRO A 20 9.09 1.51 -16.45
C PRO A 20 8.44 0.31 -15.78
N TYR A 21 8.14 -0.73 -16.56
CA TYR A 21 7.38 -1.90 -16.11
C TYR A 21 7.91 -2.51 -14.80
N TRP A 22 9.23 -2.51 -14.61
CA TRP A 22 9.90 -3.07 -13.43
C TRP A 22 9.92 -2.16 -12.21
N LEU A 23 9.59 -0.87 -12.35
CA LEU A 23 9.44 0.07 -11.24
C LEU A 23 8.00 0.13 -10.72
N ARG A 24 7.02 -0.37 -11.48
CA ARG A 24 5.61 -0.41 -11.06
C ARG A 24 5.39 -1.15 -9.72
N PRO A 25 6.04 -2.30 -9.43
CA PRO A 25 5.94 -2.94 -8.11
C PRO A 25 6.39 -2.06 -6.94
N VAL A 26 7.34 -1.13 -7.15
CA VAL A 26 7.77 -0.18 -6.12
C VAL A 26 6.63 0.80 -5.81
N LEU A 27 5.98 1.32 -6.84
CA LEU A 27 4.81 2.16 -6.68
C LEU A 27 3.65 1.40 -6.03
N ASP A 28 3.41 0.14 -6.43
CA ASP A 28 2.36 -0.71 -5.85
C ASP A 28 2.52 -0.84 -4.32
N GLY A 29 3.74 -1.13 -3.85
CA GLY A 29 4.05 -1.19 -2.43
C GLY A 29 3.81 0.16 -1.72
N LEU A 30 4.23 1.28 -2.31
CA LEU A 30 4.03 2.60 -1.72
C LEU A 30 2.55 3.02 -1.65
N LEU A 31 1.75 2.66 -2.65
CA LEU A 31 0.30 2.93 -2.64
C LEU A 31 -0.43 2.07 -1.61
N ALA A 32 -0.01 0.83 -1.41
CA ALA A 32 -0.53 0.02 -0.31
C ALA A 32 -0.17 0.62 1.05
N LEU A 33 1.05 1.15 1.20
CA LEU A 33 1.45 1.87 2.43
C LEU A 33 0.69 3.17 2.65
N ASN A 34 0.29 3.88 1.60
CA ASN A 34 -0.59 5.06 1.74
C ASN A 34 -1.89 4.69 2.47
N ILE A 35 -2.46 3.52 2.20
CA ILE A 35 -3.64 3.00 2.90
C ILE A 35 -3.27 2.57 4.33
N ASP A 36 -2.22 1.76 4.49
CA ASP A 36 -1.78 1.19 5.77
C ASP A 36 -1.45 2.26 6.82
N LEU A 37 -0.79 3.35 6.40
CA LEU A 37 -0.43 4.49 7.25
C LEU A 37 -1.64 5.16 7.91
N ALA A 38 -2.81 5.15 7.27
CA ALA A 38 -4.03 5.69 7.85
C ALA A 38 -4.83 4.61 8.60
N LEU A 39 -4.92 3.40 8.02
CA LEU A 39 -5.78 2.32 8.48
C LEU A 39 -5.35 1.76 9.84
N ASP A 40 -4.11 1.30 9.95
CA ASP A 40 -3.72 0.39 11.04
C ASP A 40 -3.72 1.09 12.40
N ALA A 41 -3.28 2.34 12.46
CA ALA A 41 -3.28 3.11 13.70
C ALA A 41 -4.70 3.36 14.23
N VAL A 42 -5.70 3.47 13.35
CA VAL A 42 -7.10 3.61 13.74
C VAL A 42 -7.71 2.25 14.07
N ALA A 43 -7.43 1.23 13.27
CA ALA A 43 -7.97 -0.11 13.43
C ALA A 43 -7.58 -0.77 14.77
N ILE A 44 -6.34 -0.60 15.24
CA ILE A 44 -5.92 -1.13 16.55
C ILE A 44 -6.67 -0.46 17.71
N ARG A 45 -7.11 0.80 17.55
CA ARG A 45 -7.91 1.50 18.56
C ARG A 45 -9.37 1.06 18.57
N PHE A 46 -9.86 0.54 17.44
CA PHE A 46 -11.15 -0.16 17.38
C PHE A 46 -11.09 -1.60 17.90
N GLY A 47 -9.91 -2.09 18.28
CA GLY A 47 -9.75 -3.47 18.77
C GLY A 47 -9.90 -4.52 17.67
N PHE A 48 -9.72 -4.15 16.39
CA PHE A 48 -9.73 -5.13 15.31
C PHE A 48 -8.53 -6.08 15.40
N TRP A 49 -7.39 -5.59 15.87
CA TRP A 49 -6.21 -6.38 16.25
C TRP A 49 -5.33 -5.57 17.21
N ASP A 50 -4.36 -6.24 17.84
CA ASP A 50 -3.37 -5.62 18.71
C ASP A 50 -2.00 -6.28 18.50
N TRP A 51 -0.95 -5.48 18.59
CA TRP A 51 0.45 -5.91 18.52
C TRP A 51 1.06 -6.16 19.90
N GLY A 52 0.30 -5.95 20.98
CA GLY A 52 0.68 -6.29 22.37
C GLY A 52 1.73 -5.38 22.99
N GLN A 53 2.04 -4.26 22.34
CA GLN A 53 3.12 -3.33 22.74
C GLN A 53 2.60 -1.92 23.11
N GLY A 54 1.28 -1.71 23.02
CA GLY A 54 0.61 -0.49 23.42
C GLY A 54 0.63 0.64 22.37
N LEU A 55 -0.31 1.58 22.52
CA LEU A 55 -0.59 2.65 21.53
C LEU A 55 0.47 3.76 21.43
N LYS A 56 1.47 3.75 22.34
CA LYS A 56 2.57 4.73 22.36
C LYS A 56 3.82 4.24 21.61
N LEU A 57 3.83 2.98 21.17
CA LEU A 57 4.96 2.41 20.45
C LEU A 57 5.05 2.98 19.03
N GLN A 58 6.24 3.43 18.64
CA GLN A 58 6.60 3.71 17.24
C GLN A 58 5.53 4.56 16.52
N TYR A 59 4.89 4.03 15.47
CA TYR A 59 3.87 4.74 14.73
C TYR A 59 2.50 4.58 15.39
N PHE A 60 2.28 5.32 16.47
CA PHE A 60 0.98 5.37 17.17
C PHE A 60 0.43 4.00 17.61
N GLY A 61 1.32 3.06 17.93
CA GLY A 61 1.00 1.67 18.29
C GLY A 61 1.25 0.66 17.20
N VAL A 62 1.53 1.09 15.96
CA VAL A 62 1.88 0.22 14.84
C VAL A 62 3.40 0.08 14.74
N PRO A 63 3.94 -1.16 14.77
CA PRO A 63 5.36 -1.39 14.59
C PRO A 63 5.83 -0.98 13.18
N TYR A 64 7.02 -0.41 13.05
CA TYR A 64 7.62 -0.09 11.74
C TYR A 64 7.82 -1.35 10.88
N ALA A 65 7.99 -2.51 11.51
CA ALA A 65 8.04 -3.80 10.83
C ALA A 65 6.75 -4.13 10.06
N ASN A 66 5.59 -3.55 10.44
CA ASN A 66 4.33 -3.68 9.71
C ASN A 66 4.42 -3.04 8.32
N PHE A 67 4.85 -1.78 8.26
CA PHE A 67 5.04 -1.08 6.98
C PHE A 67 6.10 -1.75 6.11
N TRP A 68 7.17 -2.24 6.74
CA TRP A 68 8.16 -3.07 6.02
C TRP A 68 7.50 -4.32 5.41
N ALA A 69 6.73 -5.06 6.19
CA ALA A 69 6.08 -6.29 5.74
C ALA A 69 5.07 -6.03 4.62
N TRP A 70 4.22 -5.00 4.77
CA TRP A 70 3.24 -4.61 3.75
C TRP A 70 3.89 -4.12 2.46
N PHE A 71 4.97 -3.35 2.55
CA PHE A 71 5.72 -2.97 1.35
C PHE A 71 6.24 -4.21 0.60
N TRP A 72 6.93 -5.10 1.30
CA TRP A 72 7.57 -6.26 0.66
C TRP A 72 6.58 -7.31 0.17
N VAL A 73 5.46 -7.54 0.87
CA VAL A 73 4.44 -8.49 0.39
C VAL A 73 3.81 -8.01 -0.92
N VAL A 74 3.47 -6.72 -1.00
CA VAL A 74 2.84 -6.13 -2.20
C VAL A 74 3.85 -6.01 -3.33
N PHE A 75 5.06 -5.52 -3.04
CA PHE A 75 6.15 -5.47 -4.02
C PHE A 75 6.45 -6.86 -4.60
N SER A 76 6.64 -7.86 -3.75
CA SER A 76 7.04 -9.21 -4.17
C SER A 76 5.91 -9.91 -4.92
N PHE A 77 4.66 -9.74 -4.47
CA PHE A 77 3.49 -10.24 -5.19
C PHE A 77 3.40 -9.60 -6.59
N SER A 78 3.44 -8.27 -6.67
CA SER A 78 3.31 -7.54 -7.94
C SER A 78 4.43 -7.92 -8.91
N LEU A 79 5.68 -7.94 -8.44
CA LEU A 79 6.84 -8.35 -9.23
C LEU A 79 6.70 -9.80 -9.71
N GLY A 80 6.36 -10.72 -8.80
CA GLY A 80 6.17 -12.13 -9.12
C GLY A 80 5.07 -12.34 -10.15
N TYR A 81 3.92 -11.70 -9.95
CA TYR A 81 2.80 -11.74 -10.89
C TYR A 81 3.21 -11.24 -12.27
N ARG A 82 3.85 -10.07 -12.34
CA ARG A 82 4.32 -9.46 -13.60
C ARG A 82 5.32 -10.34 -14.34
N ILE A 83 6.23 -11.01 -13.64
CA ILE A 83 7.19 -11.95 -14.26
C ILE A 83 6.45 -13.16 -14.84
N LEU A 84 5.49 -13.71 -14.10
CA LEU A 84 4.80 -14.94 -14.47
C LEU A 84 3.74 -14.72 -15.56
N ALA A 85 2.92 -13.67 -15.41
CA ALA A 85 1.83 -13.33 -16.32
C ALA A 85 2.30 -12.84 -17.69
N ARG A 86 3.59 -12.48 -17.83
CA ARG A 86 4.21 -12.19 -19.14
C ARG A 86 4.22 -13.40 -20.08
N LYS A 87 4.20 -14.62 -19.55
CA LYS A 87 4.15 -15.82 -20.37
C LYS A 87 2.71 -16.05 -20.82
N ALA A 88 2.50 -16.12 -22.14
CA ALA A 88 1.17 -16.42 -22.71
C ALA A 88 0.81 -17.92 -22.65
N ASP A 89 1.62 -18.73 -21.96
CA ASP A 89 1.37 -20.16 -21.77
C ASP A 89 0.29 -20.41 -20.69
N TRP A 90 -0.03 -21.68 -20.48
CA TRP A 90 -1.01 -22.08 -19.47
C TRP A 90 -0.59 -21.67 -18.06
N VAL A 91 0.72 -21.67 -17.76
CA VAL A 91 1.27 -21.30 -16.45
C VAL A 91 1.05 -19.81 -16.20
N GLY A 92 1.40 -18.94 -17.13
CA GLY A 92 1.20 -17.50 -16.97
C GLY A 92 -0.27 -17.10 -16.90
N ARG A 93 -1.16 -17.80 -17.59
CA ARG A 93 -2.61 -17.53 -17.52
C ARG A 93 -3.30 -18.01 -16.25
N TRP A 94 -3.00 -19.23 -15.80
CA TRP A 94 -3.75 -19.87 -14.70
C TRP A 94 -2.98 -19.93 -13.39
N LEU A 95 -1.65 -20.00 -13.44
CA LEU A 95 -0.81 -20.15 -12.25
C LEU A 95 -0.09 -18.87 -11.83
N SER A 96 -0.11 -17.80 -12.61
CA SER A 96 0.58 -16.54 -12.26
C SER A 96 0.13 -16.00 -10.90
N SER A 97 -1.18 -15.93 -10.66
CA SER A 97 -1.73 -15.44 -9.39
C SER A 97 -1.37 -16.32 -8.18
N PRO A 98 -1.64 -17.64 -8.17
CA PRO A 98 -1.26 -18.48 -7.02
C PRO A 98 0.26 -18.58 -6.81
N LEU A 99 1.06 -18.56 -7.88
CA LEU A 99 2.53 -18.52 -7.74
C LEU A 99 3.02 -17.15 -7.25
N ALA A 100 2.41 -16.05 -7.69
CA ALA A 100 2.71 -14.71 -7.18
C ALA A 100 2.36 -14.58 -5.70
N PHE A 101 1.30 -15.23 -5.23
CA PHE A 101 1.00 -15.35 -3.80
C PHE A 101 2.14 -16.02 -3.04
N LEU A 102 2.67 -17.14 -3.55
CA LEU A 102 3.83 -17.79 -2.92
C LEU A 102 5.07 -16.88 -2.94
N ILE A 103 5.34 -16.19 -4.05
CA ILE A 103 6.44 -15.22 -4.13
C ILE A 103 6.24 -14.07 -3.13
N GLY A 104 5.02 -13.54 -3.01
CA GLY A 104 4.65 -12.54 -2.02
C GLY A 104 4.93 -13.00 -0.60
N LEU A 105 4.46 -14.21 -0.25
CA LEU A 105 4.66 -14.85 1.05
C LEU A 105 6.14 -15.06 1.36
N PHE A 106 6.90 -15.70 0.47
CA PHE A 106 8.33 -15.93 0.67
C PHE A 106 9.12 -14.63 0.69
N GLY A 107 8.73 -13.63 -0.11
CA GLY A 107 9.33 -12.30 -0.13
C GLY A 107 9.20 -11.60 1.22
N VAL A 108 7.99 -11.54 1.78
CA VAL A 108 7.77 -10.94 3.11
C VAL A 108 8.42 -11.74 4.23
N LEU A 109 8.34 -13.08 4.19
CA LEU A 109 8.99 -13.92 5.20
C LEU A 109 10.52 -13.76 5.18
N GLY A 110 11.13 -13.78 3.99
CA GLY A 110 12.58 -13.62 3.83
C GLY A 110 13.05 -12.24 4.27
N THR A 111 12.35 -11.18 3.87
CA THR A 111 12.70 -9.81 4.27
C THR A 111 12.45 -9.54 5.75
N ASN A 112 11.41 -10.14 6.35
CA ASN A 112 11.18 -10.10 7.80
C ASN A 112 12.26 -10.88 8.57
N ALA A 113 12.63 -12.07 8.10
CA ALA A 113 13.71 -12.87 8.68
C ALA A 113 15.03 -12.08 8.66
N PHE A 114 15.31 -11.39 7.56
CA PHE A 114 16.49 -10.53 7.44
C PHE A 114 16.50 -9.43 8.51
N ILE A 115 15.43 -8.63 8.65
CA ILE A 115 15.41 -7.55 9.65
C ILE A 115 15.39 -8.06 11.10
N THR A 116 14.88 -9.27 11.32
CA THR A 116 14.74 -9.85 12.66
C THR A 116 16.05 -10.50 13.13
N PHE A 117 16.66 -11.34 12.29
CA PHE A 117 17.77 -12.20 12.67
C PHE A 117 19.14 -11.67 12.24
N VAL A 118 19.20 -10.84 11.20
CA VAL A 118 20.48 -10.33 10.65
C VAL A 118 20.73 -8.89 11.07
N VAL A 119 19.69 -8.05 11.05
CA VAL A 119 19.83 -6.61 11.31
C VAL A 119 19.77 -6.31 12.82
N PRO A 120 20.81 -5.67 13.40
CA PRO A 120 20.78 -5.26 14.81
C PRO A 120 19.59 -4.35 15.12
N ALA A 121 18.96 -4.58 16.29
CA ALA A 121 17.77 -3.84 16.70
C ALA A 121 17.97 -2.32 16.74
N SER A 122 19.19 -1.86 17.05
CA SER A 122 19.55 -0.43 17.12
C SER A 122 19.45 0.30 15.77
N ILE A 123 19.66 -0.40 14.65
CA ILE A 123 19.64 0.20 13.30
C ILE A 123 18.40 -0.19 12.50
N ARG A 124 17.58 -1.12 13.00
CA ARG A 124 16.43 -1.69 12.28
C ARG A 124 15.46 -0.63 11.79
N SER A 125 15.05 0.30 12.66
CA SER A 125 14.13 1.39 12.28
C SER A 125 14.73 2.30 11.20
N GLY A 126 16.02 2.60 11.29
CA GLY A 126 16.74 3.39 10.30
C GLY A 126 16.80 2.71 8.94
N LEU A 127 17.06 1.39 8.91
CA LEU A 127 17.03 0.60 7.69
C LEU A 127 15.65 0.60 7.04
N ILE A 128 14.59 0.37 7.82
CA ILE A 128 13.21 0.40 7.31
C ILE A 128 12.91 1.77 6.70
N PHE A 129 13.22 2.85 7.42
CA PHE A 129 13.03 4.21 6.93
C PHE A 129 13.78 4.47 5.63
N VAL A 130 15.07 4.14 5.55
CA VAL A 130 15.89 4.34 4.34
C VAL A 130 15.36 3.53 3.16
N THR A 131 14.91 2.30 3.37
CA THR A 131 14.32 1.47 2.30
C THR A 131 13.04 2.09 1.75
N LEU A 132 12.11 2.49 2.63
CA LEU A 132 10.82 3.07 2.20
C LEU A 132 11.00 4.47 1.60
N ALA A 133 11.85 5.30 2.21
CA ALA A 133 12.18 6.63 1.68
C ALA A 133 12.94 6.53 0.35
N GLY A 134 13.84 5.54 0.21
CA GLY A 134 14.53 5.24 -1.04
C GLY A 134 13.57 4.80 -2.13
N ALA A 135 12.63 3.90 -1.82
CA ALA A 135 11.57 3.49 -2.74
C ALA A 135 10.74 4.70 -3.22
N LEU A 136 10.32 5.55 -2.29
CA LEU A 136 9.61 6.79 -2.61
C LEU A 136 10.47 7.72 -3.49
N GLY A 137 11.73 7.92 -3.12
CA GLY A 137 12.68 8.75 -3.87
C GLY A 137 12.86 8.26 -5.30
N VAL A 138 13.01 6.94 -5.52
CA VAL A 138 13.08 6.34 -6.85
C VAL A 138 11.85 6.69 -7.67
N ILE A 139 10.65 6.52 -7.13
CA ILE A 139 9.41 6.85 -7.85
C ILE A 139 9.29 8.35 -8.14
N LEU A 140 9.59 9.21 -7.18
CA LEU A 140 9.53 10.66 -7.36
C LEU A 140 10.52 11.16 -8.43
N LEU A 141 11.72 10.56 -8.50
CA LEU A 141 12.72 10.87 -9.52
C LEU A 141 12.26 10.48 -10.94
N GLN A 142 11.44 9.45 -11.08
CA GLN A 142 10.87 9.07 -12.38
C GLN A 142 9.79 10.05 -12.87
N ARG A 143 9.21 10.87 -11.98
CA ARG A 143 8.11 11.81 -12.29
C ARG A 143 7.03 11.18 -13.18
N PRO A 144 6.39 10.11 -12.71
CA PRO A 144 5.44 9.37 -13.53
C PRO A 144 4.25 10.23 -13.94
N HIS A 145 3.86 10.11 -15.20
CA HIS A 145 2.56 10.55 -15.66
C HIS A 145 1.57 9.41 -15.38
N PHE A 146 0.45 9.74 -14.76
CA PHE A 146 -0.63 8.80 -14.51
C PHE A 146 -1.70 8.98 -15.59
N TYR A 147 -2.53 7.95 -15.79
CA TYR A 147 -3.62 7.97 -16.77
C TYR A 147 -3.18 7.90 -18.23
N GLU A 148 -2.08 7.20 -18.50
CA GLU A 148 -1.69 6.85 -19.88
C GLU A 148 -2.71 5.90 -20.53
N GLN A 149 -3.48 5.18 -19.71
CA GLN A 149 -4.58 4.32 -20.15
C GLN A 149 -5.78 4.45 -19.20
N PRO A 150 -7.01 4.15 -19.65
CA PRO A 150 -8.19 4.14 -18.80
C PRO A 150 -7.98 3.18 -17.62
N VAL A 151 -8.27 3.66 -16.41
CA VAL A 151 -8.10 2.86 -15.18
C VAL A 151 -9.44 2.33 -14.74
N HIS A 152 -9.50 1.06 -14.37
CA HIS A 152 -10.73 0.51 -13.80
C HIS A 152 -11.15 1.31 -12.54
N PRO A 153 -12.44 1.67 -12.37
CA PRO A 153 -12.88 2.52 -11.25
C PRO A 153 -12.52 1.98 -9.85
N LEU A 154 -12.30 0.68 -9.72
CA LEU A 154 -11.83 0.06 -8.46
C LEU A 154 -10.46 0.60 -8.00
N ALA A 155 -9.61 1.04 -8.93
CA ALA A 155 -8.36 1.70 -8.58
C ALA A 155 -8.60 2.94 -7.70
N PHE A 156 -9.67 3.70 -7.98
CA PHE A 156 -10.08 4.84 -7.15
C PHE A 156 -10.93 4.42 -5.94
N TRP A 157 -11.97 3.62 -6.14
CA TRP A 157 -12.96 3.37 -5.10
C TRP A 157 -12.40 2.62 -3.90
N ILE A 158 -11.44 1.70 -4.10
CA ILE A 158 -10.83 0.96 -2.98
C ILE A 158 -10.09 1.91 -2.02
N PRO A 159 -9.05 2.65 -2.43
CA PRO A 159 -8.36 3.57 -1.52
C PRO A 159 -9.28 4.67 -0.99
N PHE A 160 -10.19 5.20 -1.82
CA PHE A 160 -11.14 6.22 -1.37
C PHE A 160 -12.05 5.71 -0.25
N LEU A 161 -12.71 4.56 -0.45
CA LEU A 161 -13.63 4.02 0.56
C LEU A 161 -12.89 3.61 1.83
N THR A 162 -11.67 3.08 1.72
CA THR A 162 -10.88 2.76 2.91
C THR A 162 -10.53 4.01 3.70
N HIS A 163 -10.02 5.06 3.06
CA HIS A 163 -9.68 6.32 3.74
C HIS A 163 -10.92 7.02 4.30
N ALA A 164 -12.00 7.07 3.52
CA ALA A 164 -13.26 7.65 3.96
C ALA A 164 -13.84 6.90 5.17
N TYR A 165 -13.82 5.56 5.16
CA TYR A 165 -14.25 4.75 6.29
C TYR A 165 -13.42 5.03 7.53
N VAL A 166 -12.08 5.01 7.42
CA VAL A 166 -11.16 5.25 8.53
C VAL A 166 -11.38 6.65 9.13
N LEU A 167 -11.51 7.68 8.30
CA LEU A 167 -11.77 9.05 8.74
C LEU A 167 -13.13 9.18 9.40
N VAL A 168 -14.21 8.72 8.75
CA VAL A 168 -15.57 8.85 9.27
C VAL A 168 -15.73 8.06 10.57
N ALA A 169 -15.31 6.80 10.61
CA ALA A 169 -15.38 5.98 11.82
C ALA A 169 -14.50 6.60 12.93
N GLY A 170 -13.28 7.03 12.59
CA GLY A 170 -12.35 7.65 13.52
C GLY A 170 -12.87 8.96 14.12
N ILE A 171 -13.56 9.79 13.33
CA ILE A 171 -14.21 11.03 13.79
C ILE A 171 -15.41 10.70 14.68
N ILE A 172 -16.31 9.82 14.25
CA ILE A 172 -17.53 9.47 15.00
C ILE A 172 -17.19 8.89 16.38
N SER A 173 -16.17 8.03 16.44
CA SER A 173 -15.72 7.40 17.68
C SER A 173 -14.84 8.30 18.57
N GLY A 174 -14.35 9.41 18.04
CA GLY A 174 -13.38 10.29 18.71
C GLY A 174 -11.93 9.76 18.70
N VAL A 175 -11.71 8.52 18.28
CA VAL A 175 -10.41 7.82 18.27
C VAL A 175 -9.33 8.59 17.50
N ILE A 176 -9.72 9.25 16.41
CA ILE A 176 -8.78 9.93 15.50
C ILE A 176 -8.21 11.23 16.10
N PHE A 177 -8.78 11.70 17.20
CA PHE A 177 -8.28 12.88 17.92
C PHE A 177 -7.20 12.52 18.96
N GLU A 178 -6.94 11.24 19.20
CA GLU A 178 -6.00 10.75 20.22
C GLU A 178 -4.95 9.76 19.67
N PRO A 179 -3.82 10.28 19.12
CA PRO A 179 -3.46 11.70 18.98
C PRO A 179 -4.05 12.36 17.74
N ILE A 180 -4.17 13.70 17.76
CA ILE A 180 -4.65 14.52 16.63
C ILE A 180 -3.86 14.29 15.33
N PHE A 181 -2.63 13.79 15.44
CA PHE A 181 -1.80 13.46 14.30
C PHE A 181 -2.43 12.35 13.42
N LEU A 182 -3.27 11.47 13.99
CA LEU A 182 -4.01 10.49 13.20
C LEU A 182 -4.99 11.16 12.24
N LEU A 183 -5.64 12.24 12.66
CA LEU A 183 -6.53 13.03 11.79
C LEU A 183 -5.73 13.68 10.66
N ILE A 184 -4.59 14.28 11.00
CA ILE A 184 -3.71 14.93 10.03
C ILE A 184 -3.24 13.91 8.99
N VAL A 185 -2.78 12.73 9.43
CA VAL A 185 -2.33 11.69 8.51
C VAL A 185 -3.49 11.14 7.68
N GLY A 186 -4.64 10.85 8.28
CA GLY A 186 -5.82 10.38 7.55
C GLY A 186 -6.24 11.35 6.44
N LEU A 187 -6.30 12.66 6.74
CA LEU A 187 -6.60 13.70 5.75
C LEU A 187 -5.52 13.81 4.68
N LEU A 188 -4.24 13.73 5.06
CA LEU A 188 -3.12 13.77 4.12
C LEU A 188 -3.16 12.56 3.17
N MET A 189 -3.34 11.34 3.69
CA MET A 189 -3.39 10.14 2.88
C MET A 189 -4.60 10.13 1.96
N LEU A 190 -5.77 10.58 2.43
CA LEU A 190 -6.96 10.78 1.60
C LEU A 190 -6.70 11.81 0.50
N GLY A 191 -6.06 12.94 0.83
CA GLY A 191 -5.73 14.00 -0.14
C GLY A 191 -4.77 13.51 -1.22
N ILE A 192 -3.73 12.76 -0.85
CA ILE A 192 -2.81 12.10 -1.79
C ILE A 192 -3.57 11.12 -2.68
N ALA A 193 -4.42 10.26 -2.10
CA ALA A 193 -5.22 9.31 -2.85
C ALA A 193 -6.12 10.02 -3.87
N PHE A 194 -6.83 11.09 -3.47
CA PHE A 194 -7.65 11.89 -4.39
C PHE A 194 -6.85 12.58 -5.48
N TYR A 195 -5.71 13.18 -5.14
CA TYR A 195 -4.85 13.86 -6.10
C TYR A 195 -4.38 12.90 -7.19
N LEU A 196 -3.83 11.76 -6.77
CA LEU A 196 -3.38 10.69 -7.67
C LEU A 196 -4.54 10.14 -8.49
N HIS A 197 -5.75 10.06 -7.90
CA HIS A 197 -6.92 9.46 -8.56
C HIS A 197 -7.83 10.46 -9.32
N SER A 198 -7.39 11.72 -9.46
CA SER A 198 -8.24 12.79 -9.99
C SER A 198 -8.71 12.60 -11.44
N GLY A 199 -7.93 11.87 -12.27
CA GLY A 199 -8.32 11.52 -13.64
C GLY A 199 -9.53 10.59 -13.66
N THR A 200 -9.49 9.50 -12.88
CA THR A 200 -10.60 8.55 -12.73
C THR A 200 -11.86 9.24 -12.21
N VAL A 201 -11.71 10.15 -11.25
CA VAL A 201 -12.86 10.91 -10.69
C VAL A 201 -13.55 11.73 -11.78
N LYS A 202 -12.79 12.42 -12.63
CA LYS A 202 -13.35 13.20 -13.75
C LYS A 202 -14.12 12.30 -14.72
N GLU A 203 -13.58 11.13 -15.06
CA GLU A 203 -14.26 10.17 -15.94
C GLU A 203 -15.56 9.61 -15.34
N ILE A 204 -15.55 9.27 -14.06
CA ILE A 204 -16.76 8.80 -13.36
C ILE A 204 -17.84 9.90 -13.40
N LEU A 205 -17.48 11.13 -13.06
CA LEU A 205 -18.43 12.26 -13.06
C LEU A 205 -18.96 12.60 -14.46
N ALA A 206 -18.15 12.41 -15.50
CA ALA A 206 -18.57 12.64 -16.87
C ALA A 206 -19.61 11.62 -17.35
N LYS A 207 -19.58 10.37 -16.85
CA LYS A 207 -20.54 9.31 -17.20
C LYS A 207 -21.88 9.39 -16.47
N VAL A 208 -21.96 10.21 -15.41
CA VAL A 208 -23.18 10.41 -14.59
C VAL A 208 -24.02 11.59 -15.11
N LYS A 209 -23.48 12.39 -16.03
CA LYS A 209 -24.19 13.45 -16.75
C LYS A 209 -24.81 12.92 -18.04
#